data_AF-A0A8H8XKP9-F1
#
_entry.id   AF-A0A8H8XKP9-F1
#
_cell.length_a   1.000
_cell.length_b   1.000
_cell.length_c   1.000
_cell.angle_alpha   90.00
_cell.angle_beta   90.00
_cell.angle_gamma   90.00
#
_symmetry.space_group_name_H-M   'P 1'
#
loop_
_entity.id
_entity.type
_entity.pdbx_description
1 polymer ?
#
loop_
_entity_poly.entity_id
_entity_poly.type
_entity_poly.pdbx_seq_one_letter_code
_entity_poly.pdbx_strand_id
1 'polypeptide(L)'
;MLPKHPLARLLCKLSLLPFAWFAFLFWFENFAIWETRASIDSPAGGTTAHLLSLIHESSKPGHAPYGLHLYLAPAWLPLPQHFGELAFAGYCKGEAAIAWQAADRLVIRCDARKIRTPPTSRRGIRVELDSRPQPAPAPPPAVRQVQEMLHQSNPDSPTSSR
;
A
#
# COMPACT_ATOMS: atom_id res chain seq x y z
N MET A 1 -2.97 -47.17 -0.12
CA MET A 1 -4.03 -47.88 0.64
C MET A 1 -4.39 -47.04 1.86
N LEU A 2 -5.61 -46.48 1.93
CA LEU A 2 -6.05 -45.68 3.08
C LEU A 2 -6.38 -46.60 4.27
N PRO A 3 -5.92 -46.33 5.50
CA PRO A 3 -6.26 -47.15 6.66
C PRO A 3 -7.78 -47.07 6.95
N LYS A 4 -8.42 -48.23 7.02
CA LYS A 4 -9.86 -48.40 7.34
C LYS A 4 -10.17 -48.23 8.83
N HIS A 5 -9.17 -48.15 9.70
CA HIS A 5 -9.37 -48.06 11.15
C HIS A 5 -9.74 -46.63 11.61
N PRO A 6 -10.82 -46.45 12.40
CA PRO A 6 -11.32 -45.13 12.82
C PRO A 6 -10.31 -44.35 13.69
N LEU A 7 -9.54 -45.05 14.52
CA LEU A 7 -8.46 -44.45 15.34
C LEU A 7 -7.30 -43.92 14.50
N ALA A 8 -6.90 -44.62 13.44
CA ALA A 8 -5.84 -44.17 12.53
C ALA A 8 -6.27 -42.91 11.75
N ARG A 9 -7.56 -42.81 11.38
CA ARG A 9 -8.11 -41.59 10.78
C ARG A 9 -8.17 -40.42 11.76
N LEU A 10 -8.49 -40.67 13.04
CA LEU A 10 -8.53 -39.65 14.07
C LEU A 10 -7.13 -39.10 14.37
N LEU A 11 -6.13 -39.98 14.53
CA LEU A 11 -4.74 -39.61 14.75
C LEU A 11 -4.15 -38.85 13.56
N CYS A 12 -4.46 -39.26 12.33
CA CYS A 12 -4.02 -38.57 11.12
C CYS A 12 -4.67 -37.18 10.97
N LYS A 13 -5.94 -37.02 11.37
CA LYS A 13 -6.59 -35.69 11.44
C LYS A 13 -5.99 -34.82 12.54
N LEU A 14 -5.70 -35.39 13.71
CA LEU A 14 -5.05 -34.65 14.81
C LEU A 14 -3.64 -34.19 14.44
N SER A 15 -2.88 -35.01 13.69
CA SER A 15 -1.53 -34.63 13.25
C SER A 15 -1.53 -33.53 12.20
N LEU A 16 -2.64 -33.32 11.46
CA LEU A 16 -2.77 -32.25 10.47
C LEU A 16 -3.21 -30.91 11.08
N LEU A 17 -3.85 -30.92 12.26
CA LEU A 17 -4.25 -29.69 12.96
C LEU A 17 -3.10 -28.71 13.22
N PRO A 18 -1.91 -29.11 13.73
CA PRO A 18 -0.81 -28.15 13.93
C PRO A 18 -0.27 -27.59 12.62
N PHE A 19 -0.24 -28.38 11.54
CA PHE A 19 0.17 -27.89 10.21
C PHE A 19 -0.85 -26.90 9.64
N ALA A 20 -2.14 -27.20 9.76
CA ALA A 20 -3.20 -26.28 9.34
C ALA A 20 -3.19 -24.98 10.17
N TRP A 21 -2.96 -25.08 11.49
CA TRP A 21 -2.83 -23.94 12.38
C TRP A 21 -1.61 -23.07 12.03
N PHE A 22 -0.46 -23.69 11.79
CA PHE A 22 0.73 -22.96 11.37
C PHE A 22 0.55 -22.29 10.00
N ALA A 23 -0.04 -23.00 9.03
CA ALA A 23 -0.36 -22.43 7.73
C ALA A 23 -1.34 -21.25 7.84
N PHE A 24 -2.32 -21.34 8.75
CA PHE A 24 -3.26 -20.26 9.03
C PHE A 24 -2.55 -19.05 9.66
N LEU A 25 -1.71 -19.25 10.68
CA LEU A 25 -0.96 -18.16 11.30
C LEU A 25 -0.01 -17.48 10.30
N PHE A 26 0.71 -18.28 9.52
CA PHE A 26 1.57 -17.78 8.45
C PHE A 26 0.75 -16.96 7.43
N TRP A 27 -0.38 -17.49 6.97
CA TRP A 27 -1.25 -16.77 6.04
C TRP A 27 -1.79 -15.46 6.66
N PHE A 28 -2.25 -15.51 7.91
CA PHE A 28 -2.81 -14.36 8.62
C PHE A 28 -1.78 -13.23 8.76
N GLU A 29 -0.58 -13.52 9.26
CA GLU A 29 0.45 -12.50 9.46
C GLU A 29 0.96 -11.89 8.15
N ASN A 30 1.09 -12.72 7.11
CA ASN A 30 1.69 -12.29 5.86
C ASN A 30 0.70 -11.58 4.92
N PHE A 31 -0.58 -11.98 4.93
CA PHE A 31 -1.56 -11.52 3.95
C PHE A 31 -2.80 -10.87 4.55
N ALA A 32 -3.22 -11.22 5.77
CA ALA A 32 -4.43 -10.64 6.38
C ALA A 32 -4.16 -9.32 7.11
N ILE A 33 -2.91 -9.05 7.50
CA ILE A 33 -2.51 -7.82 8.20
C ILE A 33 -2.08 -6.72 7.23
N TRP A 34 -1.50 -7.09 6.09
CA TRP A 34 -0.93 -6.17 5.11
C TRP A 34 -1.79 -6.07 3.84
N GLU A 35 -2.14 -4.85 3.48
CA GLU A 35 -2.79 -4.52 2.21
C GLU A 35 -1.74 -4.00 1.23
N THR A 36 -1.67 -4.61 0.05
CA THR A 36 -0.89 -4.07 -1.06
C THR A 36 -1.70 -2.99 -1.76
N ARG A 37 -1.25 -1.74 -1.65
CA ARG A 37 -1.88 -0.57 -2.30
C ARG A 37 -1.46 -0.41 -3.75
N ALA A 38 -0.19 -0.64 -4.03
CA ALA A 38 0.36 -0.58 -5.38
C ALA A 38 1.58 -1.50 -5.51
N SER A 39 1.75 -2.06 -6.70
CA SER A 39 2.93 -2.85 -7.07
C SER A 39 3.27 -2.49 -8.50
N ILE A 40 4.43 -1.88 -8.74
CA ILE A 40 4.85 -1.45 -10.08
C ILE A 40 6.29 -1.85 -10.36
N ASP A 41 6.51 -2.45 -11.52
CA ASP A 41 7.83 -2.91 -11.96
C ASP A 41 8.68 -1.74 -12.46
N SER A 42 9.99 -1.80 -12.18
CA SER A 42 10.95 -0.83 -12.70
C SER A 42 11.03 -0.94 -14.23
N PRO A 43 11.18 0.20 -14.95
CA PRO A 43 11.43 0.20 -16.39
C PRO A 43 12.67 -0.59 -16.83
N ALA A 44 13.68 -0.74 -15.96
CA ALA A 44 14.87 -1.55 -16.24
C ALA A 44 14.67 -3.05 -15.99
N GLY A 45 13.52 -3.44 -15.43
CA GLY A 45 13.26 -4.81 -15.00
C GLY A 45 14.02 -5.21 -13.73
N GLY A 46 13.73 -6.41 -13.23
CA GLY A 46 14.44 -7.02 -12.11
C GLY A 46 14.15 -6.45 -10.71
N THR A 47 13.41 -5.35 -10.61
CA THR A 47 12.95 -4.78 -9.34
C THR A 47 11.51 -4.31 -9.44
N THR A 48 10.74 -4.58 -8.39
CA THR A 48 9.36 -4.14 -8.22
C THR A 48 9.28 -3.28 -6.96
N ALA A 49 8.58 -2.16 -7.07
CA ALA A 49 8.26 -1.29 -5.96
C ALA A 49 6.88 -1.65 -5.42
N HIS A 50 6.83 -2.01 -4.14
CA HIS A 50 5.59 -2.40 -3.46
C HIS A 50 5.25 -1.37 -2.39
N LEU A 51 4.07 -0.77 -2.53
CA LEU A 51 3.48 0.12 -1.55
C LEU A 51 2.47 -0.66 -0.73
N LEU A 52 2.71 -0.81 0.57
CA LEU A 52 1.87 -1.56 1.50
C LEU A 52 1.37 -0.67 2.63
N SER A 53 0.21 -1.02 3.18
CA SER A 53 -0.38 -0.43 4.38
C SER A 53 -0.92 -1.51 5.31
N LEU A 54 -0.93 -1.29 6.63
CA LEU A 54 -1.62 -2.20 7.54
C LEU A 54 -3.14 -2.02 7.47
N ILE A 55 -3.90 -3.13 7.45
CA ILE A 55 -5.36 -3.17 7.31
C ILE A 55 -6.08 -2.67 8.58
N HIS A 56 -5.43 -2.71 9.75
CA HIS A 56 -6.00 -2.21 11.00
C HIS A 56 -5.12 -1.11 11.59
N GLU A 57 -5.61 0.12 11.54
CA GLU A 57 -5.11 1.25 12.33
C GLU A 57 -5.35 0.96 13.83
N SER A 58 -4.50 0.13 14.47
CA SER A 58 -4.62 -0.08 15.91
C SER A 58 -4.05 1.14 16.66
N SER A 59 -4.99 1.97 17.10
CA SER A 59 -4.86 3.24 17.78
C SER A 59 -4.36 3.12 19.23
N LYS A 60 -3.07 2.82 19.46
CA LYS A 60 -2.45 3.04 20.78
C LYS A 60 -1.10 3.77 20.67
N PRO A 61 -0.87 4.85 21.45
CA PRO A 61 0.41 5.54 21.46
C PRO A 61 1.45 4.67 22.14
N GLY A 62 2.61 4.52 21.50
CA GLY A 62 3.80 3.97 22.15
C GLY A 62 4.43 2.80 21.41
N HIS A 63 3.70 1.74 21.07
CA HIS A 63 4.33 0.48 20.64
C HIS A 63 3.65 -0.11 19.37
N ALA A 64 4.03 0.50 18.22
CA ALA A 64 3.87 0.18 16.75
C ALA A 64 2.46 0.23 16.12
N PRO A 65 2.16 1.03 15.03
CA PRO A 65 2.32 0.59 13.61
C PRO A 65 2.33 1.70 12.51
N TYR A 66 3.34 1.75 11.62
CA TYR A 66 3.56 2.87 10.68
C TYR A 66 2.73 2.73 9.41
N GLY A 67 2.12 3.84 8.96
CA GLY A 67 1.16 3.89 7.85
C GLY A 67 1.60 3.19 6.55
N LEU A 68 2.14 3.96 5.61
CA LEU A 68 2.57 3.46 4.31
C LEU A 68 4.03 3.02 4.35
N HIS A 69 4.27 1.83 3.81
CA HIS A 69 5.58 1.23 3.65
C HIS A 69 5.89 1.06 2.16
N LEU A 70 7.08 1.47 1.76
CA LEU A 70 7.61 1.17 0.43
C LEU A 70 8.75 0.18 0.55
N TYR A 71 8.58 -0.96 -0.10
CA TYR A 71 9.61 -1.97 -0.27
C TYR A 71 10.07 -2.06 -1.72
N LEU A 72 11.37 -2.24 -1.91
CA LEU A 72 11.97 -2.59 -3.20
C LEU A 72 12.40 -4.05 -3.14
N ALA A 73 11.83 -4.87 -4.01
CA ALA A 73 12.09 -6.30 -4.05
C ALA A 73 12.44 -6.76 -5.47
N PRO A 74 13.19 -7.86 -5.65
CA PRO A 74 13.29 -8.50 -6.95
C PRO A 74 11.89 -8.86 -7.49
N ALA A 75 11.68 -8.76 -8.80
CA ALA A 75 10.36 -8.97 -9.40
C ALA A 75 9.75 -10.37 -9.18
N TRP A 76 10.59 -11.36 -8.89
CA TRP A 76 10.17 -12.73 -8.58
C TRP A 76 9.88 -12.97 -7.10
N LEU A 77 10.21 -12.02 -6.22
CA LEU A 77 10.20 -12.25 -4.78
C LEU A 77 8.77 -12.16 -4.21
N PRO A 78 8.22 -13.25 -3.65
CA PRO A 78 6.98 -13.16 -2.90
C PRO A 78 7.25 -12.47 -1.55
N LEU A 79 6.23 -11.79 -1.01
CA LEU A 79 6.27 -11.19 0.34
C LEU A 79 7.36 -10.12 0.52
N PRO A 80 7.26 -9.00 -0.22
CA PRO A 80 8.26 -7.92 -0.18
C PRO A 80 8.45 -7.31 1.22
N GLN A 81 7.46 -7.40 2.10
CA GLN A 81 7.54 -6.87 3.47
C GLN A 81 8.51 -7.64 4.38
N HIS A 82 8.81 -8.91 4.07
CA HIS A 82 9.73 -9.74 4.85
C HIS A 82 11.12 -9.83 4.21
N PHE A 83 11.16 -9.87 2.87
CA PHE A 83 12.39 -10.18 2.13
C PHE A 83 12.87 -9.03 1.23
N GLY A 84 12.08 -7.97 1.08
CA GLY A 84 12.44 -6.77 0.32
C GLY A 84 13.18 -5.73 1.16
N GLU A 85 13.76 -4.73 0.48
CA GLU A 85 14.44 -3.62 1.13
C GLU A 85 13.46 -2.48 1.41
N LEU A 86 13.31 -2.11 2.68
CA LEU A 86 12.50 -0.95 3.08
C LEU A 86 13.18 0.35 2.62
N ALA A 87 12.52 1.08 1.72
CA ALA A 87 13.02 2.34 1.16
C ALA A 87 12.28 3.58 1.66
N PHE A 88 11.08 3.41 2.25
CA PHE A 88 10.34 4.48 2.93
C PHE A 88 9.32 3.90 3.92
N ALA A 89 9.11 4.57 5.05
CA ALA A 89 8.04 4.28 5.99
C ALA A 89 7.55 5.56 6.67
N GLY A 90 6.26 5.83 6.62
CA GLY A 90 5.66 7.03 7.22
C GLY A 90 4.15 7.05 7.11
N TYR A 91 3.52 8.11 7.63
CA TYR A 91 2.10 8.34 7.41
C TYR A 91 1.92 9.29 6.24
N CYS A 92 0.89 9.08 5.44
CA CYS A 92 0.48 10.00 4.41
C CYS A 92 -0.93 10.48 4.71
N LYS A 93 -1.19 11.77 4.53
CA LYS A 93 -2.54 12.31 4.57
C LYS A 93 -3.17 12.14 3.18
N GLY A 94 -4.28 11.40 3.10
CA GLY A 94 -4.96 11.10 1.85
C GLY A 94 -4.35 9.92 1.10
N GLU A 95 -4.65 9.82 -0.20
CA GLU A 95 -4.11 8.75 -1.05
C GLU A 95 -2.62 8.93 -1.28
N ALA A 96 -1.90 7.80 -1.33
CA ALA A 96 -0.51 7.76 -1.70
C ALA A 96 -0.34 6.95 -2.97
N ALA A 97 0.51 7.44 -3.86
CA ALA A 97 0.82 6.79 -5.13
C ALA A 97 2.33 6.67 -5.29
N ILE A 98 2.75 5.68 -6.07
CA ILE A 98 4.14 5.53 -6.49
C ILE A 98 4.22 5.54 -8.01
N ALA A 99 5.30 6.11 -8.55
CA ALA A 99 5.54 6.16 -9.98
C ALA A 99 7.04 6.13 -10.27
N TRP A 100 7.44 5.29 -11.22
CA TRP A 100 8.78 5.33 -11.80
C TRP A 100 8.91 6.55 -12.71
N GLN A 101 9.89 7.40 -12.43
CA GLN A 101 10.27 8.52 -13.31
C GLN A 101 11.41 8.14 -14.25
N ALA A 102 12.23 7.18 -13.82
CA ALA A 102 13.31 6.58 -14.61
C ALA A 102 13.55 5.14 -14.10
N ALA A 103 14.43 4.41 -14.78
CA ALA A 103 14.86 3.06 -14.37
C ALA A 103 15.38 3.00 -12.93
N ASP A 104 16.08 4.05 -12.50
CA ASP A 104 16.75 4.19 -11.20
C ASP A 104 16.09 5.24 -10.31
N ARG A 105 14.91 5.77 -10.69
CA ARG A 105 14.24 6.83 -9.94
C ARG A 105 12.77 6.54 -9.71
N LEU A 106 12.41 6.41 -8.45
CA LEU A 106 11.06 6.17 -7.98
C LEU A 106 10.58 7.36 -7.16
N VAL A 107 9.37 7.83 -7.43
CA VAL A 107 8.73 8.90 -6.66
C VAL A 107 7.55 8.34 -5.90
N ILE A 108 7.49 8.64 -4.61
CA ILE A 108 6.31 8.48 -3.76
C ILE A 108 5.60 9.83 -3.70
N ARG A 109 4.34 9.86 -4.09
CA ARG A 109 3.50 11.07 -4.03
C ARG A 109 2.53 10.93 -2.87
N CYS A 110 2.71 11.74 -1.83
CA CYS A 110 1.78 11.83 -0.72
C CYS A 110 2.07 13.03 0.20
N ASP A 111 1.07 13.56 0.89
CA ASP A 111 1.30 14.55 1.95
C ASP A 111 1.83 13.85 3.23
N ALA A 112 3.14 13.59 3.26
CA ALA A 112 3.76 12.82 4.32
C ALA A 112 3.76 13.54 5.68
N ARG A 113 3.51 12.77 6.73
CA ARG A 113 3.51 13.15 8.14
C ARG A 113 4.22 12.07 8.94
N LYS A 114 4.96 12.46 9.99
CA LYS A 114 5.61 11.52 10.92
C LYS A 114 6.41 10.41 10.19
N ILE A 115 7.34 10.84 9.32
CA ILE A 115 8.21 9.93 8.57
C ILE A 115 9.13 9.21 9.55
N ARG A 116 9.10 7.87 9.52
CA ARG A 116 9.97 7.02 10.34
C ARG A 116 11.25 6.65 9.58
N THR A 117 11.08 6.25 8.32
CA THR A 117 12.17 5.94 7.42
C THR A 117 12.09 6.90 6.25
N PRO A 118 13.01 7.88 6.16
CA PRO A 118 13.02 8.84 5.07
C PRO A 118 13.30 8.15 3.74
N PRO A 119 12.83 8.72 2.62
CA PRO A 119 13.15 8.23 1.28
C PRO A 119 14.65 8.09 1.13
N THR A 120 15.11 6.91 0.75
CA THR A 120 16.53 6.60 0.68
C THR A 120 16.85 5.77 -0.56
N SER A 121 18.10 5.79 -0.95
CA SER A 121 18.58 4.98 -2.07
C SER A 121 18.75 3.53 -1.62
N ARG A 122 18.18 2.60 -2.38
CA ARG A 122 18.25 1.15 -2.15
C ARG A 122 18.35 0.43 -3.48
N ARG A 123 19.16 -0.62 -3.56
CA ARG A 123 19.40 -1.38 -4.81
C ARG A 123 19.73 -0.51 -6.05
N GLY A 124 20.46 0.59 -5.85
CA GLY A 124 20.79 1.55 -6.93
C GLY A 124 19.62 2.44 -7.38
N ILE A 125 18.46 2.33 -6.74
CA ILE A 125 17.25 3.13 -7.03
C ILE A 125 17.16 4.26 -6.02
N ARG A 126 17.09 5.50 -6.52
CA ARG A 126 16.81 6.69 -5.73
C ARG A 126 15.30 6.83 -5.51
N VAL A 127 14.90 6.86 -4.24
CA VAL A 127 13.50 7.13 -3.85
C VAL A 127 13.36 8.58 -3.42
N GLU A 128 12.40 9.26 -4.01
CA GLU A 128 12.08 10.67 -3.73
C GLU A 128 10.63 10.78 -3.21
N LEU A 129 10.40 11.75 -2.33
CA LEU A 129 9.06 12.07 -1.84
C LEU A 129 8.60 13.38 -2.46
N ASP A 130 7.47 13.33 -3.16
CA ASP A 130 6.75 14.50 -3.65
C ASP A 130 5.55 14.77 -2.73
N SER A 131 5.73 15.74 -1.84
CA SER A 131 4.73 16.15 -0.85
C SER A 131 3.70 17.14 -1.37
N ARG A 132 3.71 17.45 -2.68
CA ARG A 132 2.78 18.42 -3.23
C ARG A 132 1.34 17.92 -3.05
N PRO A 133 0.42 18.77 -2.56
CA PRO A 133 -0.99 18.40 -2.45
C PRO A 133 -1.50 17.95 -3.81
N GLN A 134 -2.04 16.73 -3.87
CA GLN A 134 -2.72 16.26 -5.06
C GLN A 134 -3.95 17.16 -5.27
N PRO A 135 -4.13 17.78 -6.46
CA PRO A 135 -5.37 18.49 -6.75
C PRO A 135 -6.53 17.53 -6.51
N ALA A 136 -7.57 17.99 -5.79
CA ALA A 136 -8.74 17.16 -5.54
C ALA A 136 -9.22 16.56 -6.86
N PRO A 137 -9.64 15.27 -6.89
CA PRO A 137 -10.19 14.66 -8.09
C PRO A 137 -11.25 15.60 -8.66
N ALA A 138 -11.16 15.89 -9.97
CA ALA A 138 -12.15 16.74 -10.61
C ALA A 138 -13.55 16.18 -10.32
N PRO A 139 -14.53 17.03 -9.96
CA PRO A 139 -15.87 16.55 -9.67
C PRO A 139 -16.40 15.74 -10.86
N PRO A 140 -17.17 14.68 -10.61
CA PRO A 140 -17.79 13.89 -11.66
C PRO A 140 -18.53 14.80 -12.66
N PRO A 141 -18.62 14.44 -13.95
CA PRO A 141 -19.26 15.28 -14.98
C PRO A 141 -20.66 15.74 -14.58
N ALA A 142 -21.42 14.88 -13.90
CA ALA A 142 -22.75 15.20 -13.38
C ALA A 142 -22.74 16.29 -12.29
N VAL A 143 -21.76 16.27 -11.38
CA VAL A 143 -21.59 17.30 -10.35
C VAL A 143 -21.12 18.61 -10.98
N ARG A 144 -20.24 18.53 -11.98
CA ARG A 144 -19.77 19.68 -12.74
C ARG A 144 -20.93 20.37 -13.50
N GLN A 145 -21.81 19.61 -14.14
CA GLN A 145 -23.02 20.13 -14.78
C GLN A 145 -23.98 20.78 -13.77
N VAL A 146 -24.19 20.16 -12.61
CA VAL A 146 -25.03 20.73 -11.55
C VAL A 146 -24.42 22.02 -10.98
N GLN A 147 -23.10 22.08 -10.81
CA GLN A 147 -22.39 23.30 -10.42
C GLN A 147 -22.48 24.40 -11.48
N GLU A 148 -22.32 24.06 -12.77
CA GLU A 148 -22.49 25.01 -13.88
C GLU A 148 -23.93 25.55 -13.94
N MET A 149 -24.94 24.69 -13.73
CA MET A 149 -26.34 25.11 -13.64
C MET A 149 -26.61 25.98 -12.41
N LEU A 150 -26.04 25.67 -11.25
CA LEU A 150 -26.14 26.48 -10.02
C LEU A 150 -25.43 27.84 -10.14
N HIS A 151 -24.33 27.90 -10.90
CA HIS A 151 -23.62 29.16 -11.14
C HIS A 151 -24.36 30.05 -12.14
N GLN A 152 -25.01 29.44 -13.14
CA GLN A 152 -25.85 30.15 -14.12
C GLN A 152 -27.20 30.61 -13.54
N SER A 153 -27.72 29.92 -12.53
CA SER A 153 -29.01 30.26 -11.90
C SER A 153 -28.91 31.30 -10.78
N ASN A 154 -27.71 31.79 -10.44
CA ASN A 154 -27.50 32.83 -9.45
C ASN A 154 -27.10 34.17 -10.12
N PRO A 155 -28.03 35.10 -10.34
CA PRO A 155 -27.74 36.38 -11.00
C PRO A 155 -26.94 37.39 -10.14
N ASP A 156 -26.63 37.09 -8.87
CA ASP A 156 -26.04 38.06 -7.92
C ASP A 156 -24.59 37.78 -7.48
N SER A 157 -23.83 36.93 -8.18
CA SER A 157 -22.38 36.82 -7.91
C SER A 157 -21.57 37.85 -8.71
N PRO A 158 -20.81 38.76 -8.07
CA PRO A 158 -20.04 39.76 -8.78
C PRO A 158 -18.93 39.09 -9.58
N THR A 159 -18.88 39.41 -10.88
CA THR A 159 -17.72 39.20 -11.74
C THR A 159 -16.49 39.84 -11.08
N SER A 160 -15.68 39.03 -10.40
CA SER A 160 -14.33 39.44 -9.98
C SER A 160 -13.39 39.33 -11.17
N SER A 161 -13.35 40.39 -11.97
CA SER A 161 -12.27 40.64 -12.91
C SER A 161 -11.00 41.03 -12.15
N ARG A 162 -10.00 40.14 -12.12
CA ARG A 162 -8.57 40.50 -12.26
C ARG A 162 -7.70 39.27 -12.51
#